data_AF-A0A239IHK8-F1
#
_entry.id   AF-A0A239IHK8-F1
#
_cell.length_a   1.000
_cell.length_b   1.000
_cell.length_c   1.000
_cell.angle_alpha   90.00
_cell.angle_beta   90.00
_cell.angle_gamma   90.00
#
_symmetry.space_group_name_H-M   'P 1'
#
loop_
_entity.id
_entity.type
_entity.pdbx_description
1 polymer ?
#
loop_
_entity_poly.entity_id
_entity_poly.type
_entity_poly.pdbx_seq_one_letter_code
_entity_poly.pdbx_strand_id
1 'polypeptide(L)'
;MDYWLVLADSEREQWGYSPRQTVGPLSFGTDRQDAVATMEEHGFTAMETAIDRWNPQRAQWRVEFRRTASDERRPAVKCYFVEGVGLTSVLVDGLRGPQVTFRGVRLIGRVPSELSAEMEARALERGEGIWFSLSGDLSWPGLDFDRGAQRAGDTAVSWAVFFRTGEIAGSSWDINPAEVWSHW
;
A
#
# COMPACT_ATOMS: atom_id res chain seq x y z
N MET A 1 6.06 16.69 19.00
CA MET A 1 5.14 15.85 18.21
C MET A 1 5.90 14.58 17.88
N ASP A 2 5.37 13.41 18.24
CA ASP A 2 6.12 12.17 18.23
C ASP A 2 6.18 11.59 16.80
N TYR A 3 7.36 11.60 16.19
CA TYR A 3 7.57 11.14 14.81
C TYR A 3 7.19 9.66 14.63
N TRP A 4 7.22 8.88 15.72
CA TRP A 4 6.97 7.45 15.74
C TRP A 4 5.55 7.06 16.17
N LEU A 5 4.64 8.04 16.33
CA LEU A 5 3.27 7.75 16.73
C LEU A 5 2.59 6.84 15.69
N VAL A 6 2.17 5.67 16.16
CA VAL A 6 1.33 4.73 15.43
C VAL A 6 -0.12 5.08 15.75
N LEU A 7 -0.94 5.38 14.73
CA LEU A 7 -2.38 5.54 14.92
C LEU A 7 -2.98 4.23 15.42
N ALA A 8 -3.83 4.31 16.45
CA ALA A 8 -4.58 3.15 16.90
C ALA A 8 -5.55 2.70 15.79
N ASP A 9 -5.88 1.41 15.75
CA ASP A 9 -6.75 0.87 14.70
C ASP A 9 -8.11 1.58 14.63
N SER A 10 -8.68 1.97 15.78
CA SER A 10 -9.94 2.71 15.86
C SER A 10 -9.89 4.11 15.25
N GLU A 11 -8.68 4.67 15.09
CA GLU A 11 -8.45 5.99 14.51
C GLU A 11 -8.16 5.91 13.01
N ARG A 12 -7.90 4.70 12.49
CA ARG A 12 -7.64 4.43 11.08
C ARG A 12 -8.94 4.23 10.32
N GLU A 13 -8.97 4.77 9.11
CA GLU A 13 -9.92 4.36 8.08
C GLU A 13 -9.82 2.85 7.85
N GLN A 14 -10.97 2.18 7.72
CA GLN A 14 -11.03 0.74 7.52
C GLN A 14 -11.23 0.43 6.04
N TRP A 15 -10.22 -0.16 5.42
CA TRP A 15 -10.21 -0.42 3.98
C TRP A 15 -10.27 -1.91 3.70
N GLY A 16 -11.11 -2.30 2.74
CA GLY A 16 -11.09 -3.63 2.15
C GLY A 16 -10.07 -3.71 1.01
N TYR A 17 -9.54 -4.90 0.76
CA TYR A 17 -8.69 -5.17 -0.39
C TYR A 17 -9.28 -6.26 -1.29
N SER A 18 -9.33 -5.99 -2.58
CA SER A 18 -9.68 -6.93 -3.64
C SER A 18 -8.51 -7.00 -4.62
N PRO A 19 -7.76 -8.13 -4.68
CA PRO A 19 -6.53 -8.24 -5.45
C PRO A 19 -6.66 -7.77 -6.90
N ARG A 20 -5.75 -6.87 -7.29
CA ARG A 20 -5.68 -6.23 -8.62
C ARG A 20 -6.94 -5.45 -9.03
N GLN A 21 -7.91 -5.26 -8.14
CA GLN A 21 -9.15 -4.54 -8.39
C GLN A 21 -9.22 -3.25 -7.57
N THR A 22 -9.26 -3.35 -6.24
CA THR A 22 -9.47 -2.19 -5.37
C THR A 22 -8.69 -2.28 -4.05
N VAL A 23 -8.35 -1.12 -3.49
CA VAL A 23 -7.77 -0.94 -2.15
C VAL A 23 -8.51 0.23 -1.50
N GLY A 24 -9.42 -0.08 -0.56
CA GLY A 24 -10.33 0.92 -0.01
C GLY A 24 -11.17 1.59 -1.11
N PRO A 25 -11.19 2.93 -1.20
CA PRO A 25 -11.93 3.64 -2.23
C PRO A 25 -11.20 3.67 -3.60
N LEU A 26 -9.92 3.27 -3.64
CA LEU A 26 -9.11 3.34 -4.85
C LEU A 26 -9.31 2.09 -5.72
N SER A 27 -9.41 2.30 -7.04
CA SER A 27 -9.54 1.23 -8.03
C SER A 27 -8.33 1.22 -8.99
N PHE A 28 -7.74 0.06 -9.23
CA PHE A 28 -6.59 -0.06 -10.13
C PHE A 28 -6.99 0.20 -11.59
N GLY A 29 -6.20 1.02 -12.28
CA GLY A 29 -6.44 1.46 -13.65
C GLY A 29 -7.31 2.72 -13.78
N THR A 30 -7.86 3.23 -12.67
CA THR A 30 -8.53 4.53 -12.65
C THR A 30 -7.55 5.67 -12.94
N ASP A 31 -8.03 6.73 -13.59
CA ASP A 31 -7.21 7.91 -13.87
C ASP A 31 -6.75 8.62 -12.59
N ARG A 32 -5.64 9.35 -12.69
CA ARG A 32 -5.06 10.12 -11.59
C ARG A 32 -6.03 11.14 -11.01
N GLN A 33 -6.75 11.89 -11.85
CA GLN A 33 -7.67 12.93 -11.38
C GLN A 33 -8.90 12.33 -10.70
N ASP A 34 -9.43 11.24 -11.23
CA ASP A 34 -10.54 10.51 -10.61
C ASP A 34 -10.13 9.95 -9.23
N ALA A 35 -8.93 9.35 -9.13
CA ALA A 35 -8.41 8.87 -7.86
C ALA A 35 -8.20 10.00 -6.84
N VAL A 36 -7.76 11.19 -7.27
CA VAL A 36 -7.65 12.36 -6.41
C VAL A 36 -9.02 12.79 -5.90
N ALA A 37 -10.00 12.96 -6.79
CA ALA A 37 -11.36 13.35 -6.43
C ALA A 37 -12.00 12.35 -5.45
N THR A 38 -11.86 11.05 -5.72
CA THR A 38 -12.32 9.99 -4.80
C THR A 38 -11.67 10.11 -3.43
N MET A 39 -10.35 10.34 -3.35
CA MET A 39 -9.67 10.47 -2.06
C MET A 39 -10.06 11.76 -1.31
N GLU A 40 -10.35 12.85 -2.04
CA GLU A 40 -10.87 14.10 -1.46
C GLU A 40 -12.24 13.91 -0.79
N GLU A 41 -13.15 13.17 -1.42
CA GLU A 41 -14.45 12.79 -0.84
C GLU A 41 -14.29 11.97 0.46
N HIS A 42 -13.20 11.22 0.57
CA HIS A 42 -12.81 10.46 1.75
C HIS A 42 -11.96 11.26 2.75
N GLY A 43 -11.88 12.59 2.62
CA GLY A 43 -11.21 13.45 3.59
C GLY A 43 -9.68 13.41 3.52
N PHE A 44 -9.12 13.12 2.35
CA PHE A 44 -7.69 13.24 2.08
C PHE A 44 -7.37 14.43 1.18
N THR A 45 -6.23 15.07 1.41
CA THR A 45 -5.64 16.06 0.51
C THR A 45 -4.53 15.43 -0.31
N ALA A 46 -4.48 15.75 -1.61
CA ALA A 46 -3.47 15.24 -2.53
C ALA A 46 -2.30 16.20 -2.75
N MET A 47 -1.10 15.66 -2.91
CA MET A 47 0.05 16.36 -3.48
C MET A 47 0.64 15.54 -4.61
N GLU A 48 0.67 16.12 -5.80
CA GLU A 48 1.05 15.43 -7.03
C GLU A 48 2.49 15.75 -7.42
N THR A 49 3.23 14.75 -7.91
CA THR A 49 4.62 14.92 -8.33
C THR A 49 4.90 14.00 -9.51
N ALA A 50 5.43 14.56 -10.60
CA ALA A 50 5.99 13.74 -11.67
C ALA A 50 7.27 13.07 -11.17
N ILE A 51 7.44 11.77 -11.44
CA ILE A 51 8.61 11.00 -10.99
C ILE A 51 9.44 10.52 -12.16
N ASP A 52 10.70 10.16 -11.87
CA ASP A 52 11.61 9.62 -12.87
C ASP A 52 11.05 8.35 -13.50
N ARG A 53 11.18 8.29 -14.83
CA ARG A 53 10.55 7.27 -15.65
C ARG A 53 11.41 6.02 -15.68
N TRP A 54 10.85 4.86 -15.32
CA TRP A 54 11.43 3.58 -15.73
C TRP A 54 11.07 3.25 -17.20
N ASN A 55 9.91 3.73 -17.67
CA ASN A 55 9.47 3.60 -19.07
C ASN A 55 9.56 4.97 -19.79
N PRO A 56 10.46 5.15 -20.77
CA PRO A 56 10.64 6.44 -21.44
C PRO A 56 9.41 6.92 -22.23
N GLN A 57 8.49 6.00 -22.60
CA GLN A 57 7.34 6.29 -23.44
C GLN A 57 6.10 6.79 -22.68
N ARG A 58 6.06 6.65 -21.34
CA ARG A 58 4.88 7.02 -20.54
C ARG A 58 5.28 7.86 -19.35
N ALA A 59 4.61 8.99 -19.14
CA ALA A 59 4.82 9.75 -17.91
C ALA A 59 4.39 8.94 -16.69
N GLN A 60 5.08 9.14 -15.57
CA GLN A 60 4.78 8.51 -14.30
C GLN A 60 4.55 9.58 -13.25
N TRP A 61 3.56 9.33 -12.41
CA TRP A 61 3.13 10.27 -11.38
C TRP A 61 3.03 9.56 -10.05
N ARG A 62 3.43 10.29 -9.01
CA ARG A 62 3.17 9.95 -7.62
C ARG A 62 2.16 10.95 -7.07
N VAL A 63 1.16 10.43 -6.37
CA VAL A 63 0.23 11.24 -5.58
C VAL A 63 0.36 10.84 -4.12
N GLU A 64 0.67 11.81 -3.28
CA GLU A 64 0.77 11.65 -1.84
C GLU A 64 -0.51 12.15 -1.17
N PHE A 65 -1.22 11.25 -0.49
CA PHE A 65 -2.46 11.55 0.22
C PHE A 65 -2.21 11.70 1.73
N ARG A 66 -2.66 12.82 2.28
CA ARG A 66 -2.62 13.16 3.72
C ARG A 66 -4.04 13.34 4.23
N ARG A 67 -4.32 13.02 5.50
CA ARG A 67 -5.66 13.28 6.06
C ARG A 67 -5.84 14.77 6.32
N THR A 68 -6.97 15.33 5.92
CA THR A 68 -7.26 16.77 6.07
C THR A 68 -7.25 17.23 7.53
N ALA A 69 -7.61 16.34 8.46
CA ALA A 69 -7.67 16.63 9.89
C ALA A 69 -6.34 16.44 10.63
N SER A 70 -5.28 15.91 9.99
CA SER A 70 -3.98 15.70 10.63
C SER A 70 -2.91 16.65 10.07
N ASP A 71 -2.26 17.40 10.95
CA ASP A 71 -1.13 18.30 10.60
C ASP A 71 0.15 17.47 10.41
N GLU A 72 0.14 16.62 9.37
CA GLU A 72 1.14 15.57 9.21
C GLU A 72 1.97 15.77 7.94
N ARG A 73 3.26 16.06 8.15
CA ARG A 73 4.28 16.15 7.08
C ARG A 73 4.37 14.89 6.21
N ARG A 74 3.93 13.74 6.72
CA ARG A 74 4.08 12.42 6.10
C ARG A 74 2.73 11.93 5.52
N PRO A 75 2.71 11.46 4.27
CA PRO A 75 1.49 10.92 3.67
C PRO A 75 1.10 9.57 4.27
N ALA A 76 -0.21 9.37 4.40
CA ALA A 76 -0.82 8.12 4.85
C ALA A 76 -0.88 7.07 3.73
N VAL A 77 -1.03 7.55 2.48
CA VAL A 77 -1.08 6.71 1.28
C VAL A 77 -0.27 7.39 0.18
N LYS A 78 0.50 6.61 -0.59
CA LYS A 78 1.08 7.06 -1.86
C LYS A 78 0.54 6.21 -3.00
N CYS A 79 0.08 6.86 -4.05
CA CYS A 79 -0.38 6.19 -5.26
C CYS A 79 0.58 6.48 -6.41
N TYR A 80 0.82 5.48 -7.23
CA TYR A 80 1.66 5.59 -8.42
C TYR A 80 0.84 5.31 -9.66
N PHE A 81 1.00 6.17 -10.65
CA PHE A 81 0.23 6.16 -11.89
C PHE A 81 1.16 6.11 -13.07
N VAL A 82 0.73 5.37 -14.09
CA VAL A 82 1.36 5.35 -15.41
C VAL A 82 0.38 5.93 -16.42
N GLU A 83 0.82 6.91 -17.19
CA GLU A 83 0.01 7.56 -18.22
C GLU A 83 -0.54 6.52 -19.23
N GLY A 84 -1.83 6.63 -19.55
CA GLY A 84 -2.54 5.68 -20.42
C GLY A 84 -2.85 4.32 -19.78
N VAL A 85 -2.50 4.10 -18.51
CA VAL A 85 -2.81 2.88 -17.73
C VAL A 85 -3.64 3.19 -16.51
N GLY A 86 -3.38 4.33 -15.85
CA GLY A 86 -4.04 4.72 -14.60
C GLY A 86 -3.26 4.26 -13.37
N LEU A 87 -3.98 4.08 -12.26
CA LEU A 87 -3.42 3.66 -10.97
C LEU A 87 -2.83 2.25 -11.04
N THR A 88 -1.52 2.11 -10.82
CA THR A 88 -0.82 0.82 -10.86
C THR A 88 -0.46 0.31 -9.48
N SER A 89 -0.19 1.20 -8.53
CA SER A 89 0.28 0.83 -7.19
C SER A 89 -0.24 1.76 -6.11
N VAL A 90 -0.55 1.19 -4.95
CA VAL A 90 -1.00 1.88 -3.74
C VAL A 90 -0.13 1.44 -2.57
N LEU A 91 0.73 2.33 -2.08
CA LEU A 91 1.53 2.15 -0.88
C LEU A 91 0.80 2.75 0.33
N VAL A 92 0.62 1.96 1.38
CA VAL A 92 -0.04 2.38 2.62
C VAL A 92 0.96 2.40 3.77
N ASP A 93 1.10 3.56 4.41
CA ASP A 93 2.05 3.77 5.51
C ASP A 93 1.64 3.00 6.79
N GLY A 94 2.60 2.37 7.46
CA GLY A 94 2.35 1.54 8.63
C GLY A 94 1.95 2.34 9.87
N LEU A 95 2.39 3.59 10.00
CA LEU A 95 2.13 4.42 11.17
C LEU A 95 0.76 5.13 11.09
N ARG A 96 0.37 5.58 9.90
CA ARG A 96 -0.75 6.53 9.71
C ARG A 96 -1.73 6.13 8.62
N GLY A 97 -1.34 5.17 7.78
CA GLY A 97 -2.18 4.68 6.71
C GLY A 97 -3.49 4.06 7.19
N PRO A 98 -4.51 3.98 6.33
CA PRO A 98 -5.70 3.17 6.59
C PRO A 98 -5.35 1.73 6.99
N GLN A 99 -6.16 1.13 7.85
CA GLN A 99 -6.08 -0.28 8.13
C GLN A 99 -6.68 -1.06 6.95
N VAL A 100 -5.82 -1.68 6.15
CA VAL A 100 -6.26 -2.55 5.06
C VAL A 100 -6.49 -3.97 5.58
N THR A 101 -7.63 -4.56 5.24
CA THR A 101 -8.02 -5.93 5.60
C THR A 101 -8.23 -6.78 4.36
N PHE A 102 -7.68 -7.99 4.37
CA PHE A 102 -7.88 -8.99 3.33
C PHE A 102 -8.23 -10.35 3.94
N ARG A 103 -9.37 -10.93 3.54
CA ARG A 103 -9.84 -12.24 4.05
C ARG A 103 -9.84 -12.36 5.58
N GLY A 104 -10.13 -11.25 6.26
CA GLY A 104 -10.17 -11.18 7.72
C GLY A 104 -8.81 -10.95 8.41
N VAL A 105 -7.72 -10.79 7.65
CA VAL A 105 -6.39 -10.46 8.18
C VAL A 105 -6.12 -8.97 7.99
N ARG A 106 -5.72 -8.30 9.08
CA ARG A 106 -5.33 -6.88 9.08
C ARG A 106 -3.86 -6.75 8.69
N LEU A 107 -3.56 -5.94 7.67
CA LEU A 107 -2.26 -5.92 7.01
C LEU A 107 -1.35 -4.76 7.43
N ILE A 108 -1.92 -3.62 7.80
CA ILE A 108 -1.20 -2.37 8.10
C ILE A 108 -1.06 -2.17 9.61
N GLY A 109 0.06 -1.62 10.06
CA GLY A 109 0.25 -1.21 11.47
C GLY A 109 0.48 -2.35 12.45
N ARG A 110 0.69 -3.59 11.97
CA ARG A 110 0.86 -4.79 12.79
C ARG A 110 2.33 -5.08 13.06
N VAL A 111 2.63 -5.76 14.16
CA VAL A 111 3.98 -6.33 14.35
C VAL A 111 4.23 -7.37 13.24
N PRO A 112 5.32 -7.26 12.44
CA PRO A 112 5.53 -8.13 11.28
C PRO A 112 5.56 -9.63 11.58
N SER A 113 6.11 -10.03 12.74
CA SER A 113 6.14 -11.43 13.16
C SER A 113 4.75 -11.96 13.51
N GLU A 114 3.94 -11.19 14.23
CA GLU A 114 2.56 -11.55 14.57
C GLU A 114 1.69 -11.65 13.32
N LEU A 115 1.84 -10.71 12.38
CA LEU A 115 1.16 -10.74 11.09
C LEU A 115 1.54 -11.99 10.30
N SER A 116 2.83 -12.33 10.25
CA SER A 116 3.31 -13.53 9.55
C SER A 116 2.71 -14.81 10.16
N ALA A 117 2.68 -14.91 11.49
CA ALA A 117 2.10 -16.05 12.19
C ALA A 117 0.58 -16.17 11.98
N GLU A 118 -0.15 -15.05 12.01
CA GLU A 118 -1.59 -15.04 11.71
C GLU A 118 -1.85 -15.48 10.26
N MET A 119 -1.05 -14.99 9.32
CA MET A 119 -1.18 -15.39 7.91
C MET A 119 -0.85 -16.89 7.71
N GLU A 120 0.19 -17.40 8.36
CA GLU A 120 0.51 -18.83 8.31
C GLU A 120 -0.65 -19.68 8.84
N ALA A 121 -1.20 -19.33 10.00
CA ALA A 121 -2.35 -20.01 10.59
C ALA A 121 -3.57 -20.02 9.65
N ARG A 122 -3.87 -18.87 9.02
CA ARG A 122 -4.99 -18.76 8.07
C ARG A 122 -4.79 -19.59 6.80
N ALA A 123 -3.57 -19.67 6.28
CA ALA A 123 -3.27 -20.51 5.12
C ALA A 123 -3.48 -21.99 5.47
N LEU A 124 -2.99 -22.42 6.62
CA LEU A 124 -3.18 -23.78 7.13
C LEU A 124 -4.66 -24.13 7.33
N GLU A 125 -5.45 -23.24 7.94
CA GLU A 125 -6.90 -23.41 8.11
C GLU A 125 -7.65 -23.60 6.79
N ARG A 126 -7.16 -22.96 5.72
CA ARG A 126 -7.80 -22.96 4.39
C ARG A 126 -7.21 -24.00 3.43
N GLY A 127 -6.15 -24.71 3.82
CA GLY A 127 -5.40 -25.60 2.94
C GLY A 127 -4.71 -24.86 1.78
N GLU A 128 -4.38 -23.58 1.96
CA GLU A 128 -3.69 -22.76 0.97
C GLU A 128 -2.15 -22.88 1.14
N GLY A 129 -1.41 -22.79 0.04
CA GLY A 129 0.06 -22.77 0.10
C GLY A 129 0.60 -21.42 0.54
N ILE A 130 1.75 -21.41 1.23
CA ILE A 130 2.51 -20.20 1.58
C ILE A 130 3.72 -20.05 0.68
N TRP A 131 4.04 -18.80 0.35
CA TRP A 131 5.13 -18.42 -0.54
C TRP A 131 5.91 -17.31 0.16
N PHE A 132 7.20 -17.22 -0.11
CA PHE A 132 8.03 -16.12 0.40
C PHE A 132 8.44 -15.24 -0.77
N SER A 133 8.28 -13.93 -0.59
CA SER A 133 8.83 -12.94 -1.52
C SER A 133 10.37 -12.99 -1.50
N LEU A 134 11.00 -12.30 -2.45
CA LEU A 134 12.45 -12.13 -2.45
C LEU A 134 12.98 -11.40 -1.21
N SER A 135 12.14 -10.58 -0.55
CA SER A 135 12.46 -9.91 0.72
C SER A 135 12.27 -10.82 1.94
N GLY A 136 11.82 -12.06 1.76
CA GLY A 136 11.57 -13.02 2.84
C GLY A 136 10.21 -12.87 3.49
N ASP A 137 9.30 -12.11 2.87
CA ASP A 137 7.96 -11.87 3.40
C ASP A 137 6.98 -12.96 2.96
N LEU A 138 6.27 -13.53 3.93
CA LEU A 138 5.18 -14.48 3.69
C LEU A 138 4.06 -13.82 2.87
N SER A 139 3.64 -14.53 1.82
CA SER A 139 2.54 -14.20 0.89
C SER A 139 1.74 -15.47 0.53
N TRP A 140 0.62 -15.29 -0.17
CA TRP A 140 -0.24 -16.37 -0.67
C TRP A 140 -0.49 -16.23 -2.18
N PRO A 141 -0.88 -17.31 -2.88
CA PRO A 141 -1.36 -17.21 -4.25
C PRO A 141 -2.52 -16.21 -4.38
N GLY A 142 -2.38 -15.25 -5.30
CA GLY A 142 -3.42 -14.24 -5.57
C GLY A 142 -3.50 -13.10 -4.54
N LEU A 143 -2.48 -12.92 -3.71
CA LEU A 143 -2.41 -11.84 -2.73
C LEU A 143 -1.96 -10.49 -3.33
N ASP A 144 -1.15 -10.50 -4.39
CA ASP A 144 -0.73 -9.34 -5.21
C ASP A 144 -0.40 -8.04 -4.43
N PHE A 145 0.26 -8.19 -3.28
CA PHE A 145 0.86 -7.09 -2.53
C PHE A 145 2.22 -7.53 -1.98
N ASP A 146 3.10 -6.55 -1.78
CA ASP A 146 4.33 -6.71 -1.02
C ASP A 146 4.20 -5.96 0.30
N ARG A 147 4.89 -6.46 1.31
CA ARG A 147 4.90 -5.86 2.65
C ARG A 147 6.32 -5.54 3.06
N GLY A 148 6.43 -4.73 4.10
CA GLY A 148 7.69 -4.57 4.80
C GLY A 148 7.47 -4.08 6.22
N ALA A 149 8.58 -3.85 6.90
CA ALA A 149 8.62 -3.33 8.26
C ALA A 149 9.02 -1.84 8.24
N GLN A 150 8.38 -1.05 9.09
CA GLN A 150 8.67 0.35 9.32
C GLN A 150 8.87 0.56 10.82
N ARG A 151 9.93 1.28 11.19
CA ARG A 151 10.23 1.54 12.60
C ARG A 151 9.11 2.37 13.25
N ALA A 152 8.79 2.03 14.48
CA ALA A 152 7.86 2.73 15.36
C ALA A 152 8.46 2.77 16.77
N GLY A 153 9.37 3.70 17.02
CA GLY A 153 10.12 3.77 18.28
C GLY A 153 11.03 2.56 18.45
N ASP A 154 10.75 1.74 19.46
CA ASP A 154 11.48 0.50 19.78
C ASP A 154 10.86 -0.75 19.14
N THR A 155 9.76 -0.60 18.41
CA THR A 155 9.13 -1.69 17.65
C THR A 155 9.17 -1.42 16.14
N ALA A 156 8.67 -2.38 15.37
CA ALA A 156 8.41 -2.23 13.95
C ALA A 156 6.94 -2.58 13.65
N VAL A 157 6.35 -1.87 12.70
CA VAL A 157 4.99 -2.09 12.22
C VAL A 157 4.98 -2.36 10.71
N SER A 158 3.97 -3.08 10.25
CA SER A 158 3.82 -3.45 8.86
C SER A 158 3.30 -2.29 8.01
N TRP A 159 3.88 -2.14 6.82
CA TRP A 159 3.32 -1.38 5.70
C TRP A 159 3.11 -2.33 4.52
N ALA A 160 2.32 -1.92 3.54
CA ALA A 160 2.11 -2.71 2.34
C ALA A 160 1.99 -1.86 1.07
N VAL A 161 2.47 -2.39 -0.04
CA VAL A 161 2.23 -1.89 -1.39
C VAL A 161 1.38 -2.90 -2.16
N PHE A 162 0.20 -2.47 -2.55
CA PHE A 162 -0.73 -3.22 -3.38
C PHE A 162 -0.54 -2.81 -4.83
N PHE A 163 -0.53 -3.76 -5.77
CA PHE A 163 -0.22 -3.43 -7.15
C PHE A 163 -1.03 -4.25 -8.17
N ARG A 164 -1.11 -3.70 -9.38
CA ARG A 164 -1.61 -4.37 -10.56
C ARG A 164 -0.56 -4.23 -11.67
N THR A 165 0.14 -5.32 -11.96
CA THR A 165 1.15 -5.35 -13.03
C THR A 165 0.54 -5.22 -14.42
N GLY A 166 -0.66 -5.81 -14.64
CA GLY A 166 -1.30 -5.83 -15.95
C GLY A 166 -0.40 -6.46 -17.01
N GLU A 167 -0.39 -5.89 -18.22
CA GLU A 167 0.50 -6.31 -19.31
C GLU A 167 1.80 -5.50 -19.36
N ILE A 168 1.97 -4.51 -18.48
CA ILE A 168 3.06 -3.54 -18.56
C ILE A 168 4.26 -3.90 -17.69
N ALA A 169 4.15 -4.93 -16.85
CA ALA A 169 5.18 -5.36 -15.91
C ALA A 169 5.09 -6.87 -15.62
N GLY A 170 6.23 -7.53 -15.37
CA GLY A 170 6.28 -8.96 -15.02
C GLY A 170 6.13 -9.23 -13.53
N SER A 171 6.52 -8.26 -12.69
CA SER A 171 6.55 -8.37 -11.24
C SER A 171 6.29 -7.03 -10.54
N SER A 172 6.17 -7.08 -9.22
CA SER A 172 6.09 -5.89 -8.38
C SER A 172 7.34 -5.01 -8.46
N TRP A 173 8.51 -5.60 -8.70
CA TRP A 173 9.77 -4.88 -8.86
C TRP A 173 9.85 -4.09 -10.16
N ASP A 174 9.13 -4.53 -11.20
CA ASP A 174 9.09 -3.84 -12.49
C ASP A 174 8.09 -2.67 -12.50
N ILE A 175 6.98 -2.80 -11.76
CA ILE A 175 5.92 -1.80 -11.76
C ILE A 175 6.11 -0.70 -10.71
N ASN A 176 6.71 -1.02 -9.57
CA ASN A 176 6.87 -0.09 -8.47
C ASN A 176 8.14 0.74 -8.62
N PRO A 177 8.07 2.08 -8.46
CA PRO A 177 9.26 2.91 -8.38
C PRO A 177 10.21 2.46 -7.27
N ALA A 178 11.51 2.57 -7.49
CA ALA A 178 12.53 2.12 -6.53
C ALA A 178 12.38 2.74 -5.14
N GLU A 179 11.83 3.96 -5.05
CA GLU A 179 11.56 4.62 -3.77
C GLU A 179 10.67 3.79 -2.85
N VAL A 180 9.73 2.98 -3.37
CA VAL A 180 8.85 2.09 -2.57
C VAL A 180 9.66 1.22 -1.61
N TRP A 181 10.87 0.81 -2.01
CA TRP A 181 11.73 -0.08 -1.24
C TRP A 181 12.71 0.64 -0.31
N SER A 182 12.87 1.96 -0.46
CA SER A 182 13.76 2.79 0.35
C SER A 182 13.01 3.85 1.18
N HIS A 183 11.70 3.65 1.34
CA HIS A 183 10.79 4.69 1.79
C HIS A 183 10.94 5.08 3.28
N TRP A 184 11.58 4.25 4.12
CA TRP A 184 11.55 4.36 5.58
C TRP A 184 12.91 4.27 6.28
#